data_AF-A0A830CYE1-F1
#
_entry.id   AF-A0A830CYE1-F1
#
_cell.length_a   1.000
_cell.length_b   1.000
_cell.length_c   1.000
_cell.angle_alpha   90.00
_cell.angle_beta   90.00
_cell.angle_gamma   90.00
#
_symmetry.space_group_name_H-M   'P 1'
#
loop_
_entity.id
_entity.type
_entity.pdbx_description
1 polymer ?
#
loop_
_entity_poly.entity_id
_entity_poly.type
_entity_poly.pdbx_seq_one_letter_code
_entity_poly.pdbx_strand_id
1 'polypeptide(L)' 'MHYGAIIGGIVNNTLRPLVPSFCDPDWRLLMEQCWAPDPLVRPSFTEIARRLRTMSAASVTKPQGLAVRNQLPK' A
#
# COMPACT_ATOMS: atom_id res chain seq x y z
N MET A 1 -1.33 16.13 -23.54
CA MET A 1 -0.83 14.85 -22.98
C MET A 1 -0.32 15.08 -21.56
N HIS A 2 -1.12 14.79 -20.52
CA HIS A 2 -0.77 15.09 -19.11
C HIS A 2 0.17 14.05 -18.46
N TYR A 3 0.73 13.11 -19.23
CA TYR A 3 1.64 12.09 -18.71
C TYR A 3 2.87 12.68 -18.00
N GLY A 4 3.36 13.86 -18.43
CA GLY A 4 4.47 14.55 -17.76
C GLY A 4 4.18 14.91 -16.30
N ALA A 5 2.93 15.29 -15.98
CA ALA A 5 2.52 15.59 -14.61
C ALA A 5 2.39 14.33 -13.75
N ILE A 6 1.92 13.22 -14.34
CA ILE A 6 1.79 11.93 -13.66
C ILE A 6 3.17 11.33 -13.38
N ILE A 7 4.04 11.27 -14.40
CA ILE A 7 5.40 10.75 -14.25
C ILE A 7 6.18 11.62 -13.27
N GLY A 8 6.12 12.95 -13.44
CA GLY A 8 6.78 13.90 -12.54
C GLY A 8 6.31 13.74 -11.09
N GLY A 9 5.01 13.61 -10.86
CA GLY A 9 4.49 13.45 -9.50
C GLY A 9 4.79 12.09 -8.87
N ILE A 10 4.89 11.01 -9.66
CA ILE A 10 5.35 9.70 -9.15
C ILE A 10 6.82 9.78 -8.75
N VAL A 11 7.68 10.31 -9.63
CA VAL A 11 9.13 10.45 -9.38
C VAL A 11 9.39 11.38 -8.19
N ASN A 12 8.60 12.43 -8.05
CA ASN A 12 8.70 13.39 -6.95
C ASN A 12 7.93 12.99 -5.68
N ASN A 13 7.42 11.75 -5.58
CA ASN A 13 6.62 11.23 -4.46
C ASN A 13 5.33 12.01 -4.13
N THR A 14 4.82 12.87 -5.01
CA THR A 14 3.57 13.62 -4.79
C THR A 14 2.31 12.86 -5.22
N LEU A 15 2.46 11.75 -5.97
CA LEU A 15 1.34 10.95 -6.49
C LEU A 15 1.36 9.50 -5.98
N ARG A 16 1.37 9.33 -4.65
CA ARG A 16 1.12 8.03 -4.01
C ARG A 16 -0.38 7.86 -3.78
N PRO A 17 -0.98 6.69 -4.08
CA PRO A 17 -2.38 6.42 -3.74
C PRO A 17 -2.57 6.53 -2.22
N LEU A 18 -3.71 7.08 -1.80
CA LEU A 18 -4.11 7.05 -0.40
C LEU A 18 -4.42 5.60 0.01
N VAL A 19 -3.93 5.20 1.18
CA VAL A 19 -4.29 3.89 1.75
C VAL A 19 -5.70 3.99 2.33
N PRO A 20 -6.65 3.13 1.92
CA PRO A 20 -8.00 3.17 2.46
C PRO A 20 -8.03 2.90 3.98
N SER A 21 -8.97 3.53 4.68
CA SER A 21 -9.10 3.40 6.14
C SER A 21 -9.48 2.00 6.63
N PHE A 22 -10.08 1.18 5.77
CA PHE A 22 -10.42 -0.21 6.06
C PHE A 22 -9.27 -1.20 5.86
N CYS A 23 -8.11 -0.73 5.36
CA CYS A 23 -6.93 -1.57 5.22
C CYS A 23 -6.44 -1.99 6.61
N ASP A 24 -6.05 -3.25 6.75
CA ASP A 24 -5.50 -3.76 8.00
C ASP A 24 -4.24 -2.92 8.39
N PRO A 25 -4.11 -2.51 9.66
CA PRO A 25 -3.08 -1.55 10.07
C PRO A 25 -1.66 -1.96 9.72
N ASP A 26 -1.34 -3.26 9.78
CA ASP A 26 0.00 -3.76 9.48
C ASP A 26 0.31 -3.64 7.98
N TRP A 27 -0.70 -3.88 7.13
CA TRP A 27 -0.61 -3.67 5.68
C TRP A 27 -0.45 -2.20 5.33
N ARG A 28 -1.22 -1.32 5.98
CA ARG A 28 -1.10 0.12 5.81
C ARG A 28 0.30 0.63 6.19
N LEU A 29 0.79 0.25 7.37
CA LEU A 29 2.09 0.68 7.86
C LEU A 29 3.23 0.24 6.92
N LEU A 30 3.19 -1.00 6.44
CA LEU A 30 4.19 -1.50 5.50
C LEU A 30 4.18 -0.72 4.18
N MET A 31 2.99 -0.43 3.62
CA MET A 31 2.87 0.37 2.40
C MET A 31 3.42 1.79 2.58
N GLU A 32 3.06 2.46 3.68
CA GLU A 32 3.55 3.81 4.00
C GLU A 32 5.09 3.84 4.12
N GLN A 33 5.69 2.85 4.78
CA GLN A 33 7.15 2.73 4.89
C GLN A 33 7.84 2.45 3.55
N CYS A 34 7.25 1.61 2.69
CA CYS A 34 7.79 1.35 1.35
C CYS A 34 7.79 2.59 0.46
N TRP A 35 6.86 3.51 0.71
CA TRP A 35 6.65 4.72 -0.07
C TRP A 35 7.19 5.99 0.59
N ALA A 36 7.94 5.86 1.70
CA ALA A 36 8.50 6.98 2.42
C ALA A 36 9.34 7.89 1.48
N PRO A 37 9.20 9.22 1.58
CA PRO A 37 9.99 10.15 0.78
C PRO A 37 11.48 10.03 1.11
N ASP A 38 11.81 9.81 2.39
CA ASP A 38 13.15 9.51 2.87
C ASP A 38 13.53 8.05 2.53
N PRO A 39 14.55 7.82 1.68
CA PRO A 39 15.03 6.48 1.35
C PRO A 39 15.55 5.69 2.55
N LEU A 40 16.05 6.35 3.61
CA LEU A 40 16.61 5.68 4.79
C LEU A 40 15.53 5.01 5.65
N VAL A 41 14.29 5.48 5.56
CA VAL A 41 13.14 4.91 6.28
C VAL A 41 12.58 3.68 5.55
N ARG A 42 12.93 3.48 4.27
CA ARG A 42 12.40 2.38 3.49
C ARG A 42 13.01 1.05 3.96
N PRO A 43 12.17 0.04 4.25
CA PRO A 43 12.67 -1.27 4.65
C PRO A 43 13.43 -1.95 3.50
N SER A 44 14.43 -2.75 3.86
CA SER A 44 15.12 -3.58 2.88
C SER A 44 14.17 -4.62 2.29
N PHE A 45 14.48 -5.11 1.08
CA PHE A 45 13.68 -6.15 0.44
C PHE A 45 13.53 -7.40 1.33
N THR A 46 14.59 -7.80 2.02
CA THR A 46 14.57 -8.93 2.97
C THR A 46 13.57 -8.70 4.09
N GLU A 47 13.51 -7.50 4.65
CA GLU A 47 12.58 -7.15 5.71
C GLU A 47 11.13 -7.09 5.20
N ILE A 48 10.91 -6.54 4.00
CA ILE A 48 9.60 -6.55 3.33
C ILE A 48 9.12 -8.00 3.15
N ALA A 49 9.95 -8.86 2.56
CA ALA A 49 9.59 -10.25 2.32
C ALA A 49 9.30 -11.02 3.61
N ARG A 50 10.06 -10.76 4.68
CA ARG A 50 9.82 -11.34 6.01
C ARG A 50 8.46 -10.94 6.56
N ARG A 51 8.15 -9.63 6.57
CA ARG A 51 6.87 -9.11 7.08
C ARG A 51 5.68 -9.62 6.27
N LEU A 52 5.77 -9.59 4.95
CA LEU A 52 4.71 -10.08 4.07
C LEU A 52 4.36 -11.55 4.33
N ARG A 53 5.36 -12.42 4.57
CA ARG A 53 5.10 -13.82 4.94
C ARG A 53 4.32 -13.92 6.25
N THR A 54 4.75 -13.22 7.29
CA THR A 54 4.06 -13.19 8.59
C THR A 54 2.63 -12.67 8.45
N MET A 55 2.44 -11.56 7.74
CA MET A 55 1.14 -10.94 7.53
C MET A 55 0.20 -11.86 6.74
N SER A 56 0.69 -12.49 5.66
CA SER A 56 -0.10 -13.43 4.86
C SER A 56 -0.58 -14.64 5.65
N ALA A 57 0.25 -15.16 6.57
CA ALA A 57 -0.12 -16.28 7.42
C ALA A 57 -1.24 -15.89 8.41
N ALA A 58 -1.19 -14.67 8.96
CA ALA A 58 -2.23 -14.13 9.83
C ALA A 58 -3.54 -13.82 9.07
N SER A 59 -3.46 -13.46 7.79
CA SER A 59 -4.63 -13.21 6.93
C SER A 59 -5.47 -14.46 6.68
N VAL A 60 -4.87 -15.65 6.64
CA VAL A 60 -5.61 -16.92 6.44
C VAL A 60 -6.56 -17.21 7.60
N THR A 61 -6.31 -16.66 8.79
CA THR A 61 -7.13 -16.87 9.99
C THR A 61 -8.26 -15.83 10.15
N LYS A 62 -8.21 -14.72 9.42
CA LYS A 62 -9.29 -13.72 9.38
C LYS A 62 -10.07 -13.90 8.08
N PRO A 63 -11.38 -14.23 8.09
CA PRO A 63 -12.18 -14.13 6.88
C PRO A 63 -12.28 -12.65 6.50
N GLN A 64 -11.31 -12.16 5.72
CA GLN A 64 -11.43 -10.93 4.95
C GLN A 64 -12.40 -11.26 3.80
N GLY A 65 -13.69 -11.29 4.14
CA GLY A 65 -14.76 -11.41 3.17
C GLY A 65 -14.59 -10.34 2.11
N LEU A 66 -14.80 -10.73 0.85
CA LEU A 66 -14.95 -9.87 -0.30
C LEU A 66 -15.61 -8.53 0.08
N ALA A 67 -14.84 -7.46 0.12
CA ALA A 67 -15.37 -6.12 -0.16
C ALA A 67 -15.25 -5.87 -1.67
N VAL A 68 -15.82 -6.79 -2.47
CA VAL A 68 -16.44 -6.38 -3.73
C VAL A 68 -17.67 -5.60 -3.32
N ARG A 69 -17.54 -4.27 -3.21
CA ARG A 69 -18.67 -3.37 -3.33
C ARG A 69 -18.48 -2.53 -4.58
N ASN A 70 -18.68 -3.20 -5.72
CA ASN A 70 -19.30 -2.57 -6.88
C ASN A 70 -20.65 -2.01 -6.41
N GLN A 71 -20.72 -0.70 -6.14
CA GLN A 71 -21.97 0.06 -6.18
C GLN A 71 -21.65 1.57 -6.14
N LEU A 72 -21.47 2.14 -7.32
CA LEU A 72 -21.87 3.51 -7.59
C LEU A 72 -23.36 3.46 -7.98
N PRO A 73 -24.29 4.01 -7.18
CA PRO A 73 -25.63 4.29 -7.67
C PRO A 73 -25.62 5.56 -8.54
N LYS A 74 -26.56 5.58 -9.50
CA LYS A 74 -26.76 6.52 -10.62
C LYS A 74 -26.39 7.98 -10.39
#